data_AF-A0A1F6V341-F1
#
_entry.id   AF-A0A1F6V341-F1
#
_cell.length_a   1.000
_cell.length_b   1.000
_cell.length_c   1.000
_cell.angle_alpha   90.00
_cell.angle_beta   90.00
_cell.angle_gamma   90.00
#
_symmetry.space_group_name_H-M   'P 1'
#
loop_
_entity.id
_entity.type
_entity.pdbx_description
1 polymer ?
#
loop_
_entity_poly.entity_id
_entity_poly.type
_entity_poly.pdbx_seq_one_letter_code
_entity_poly.pdbx_strand_id
1 'polypeptide(L)'
;MAPLVHLVRRLALLAVTVALLAACGSGVSRSGGSTPAPNPSPTPTPSPTFGLNQRVTVSGLQFPTALPQPTPLQTVAAFPNISFSEPVFITHAGDGGNRLFVVEKAGTIRVFANNAAVANSGVFLNISAQVLSDGEQGLLGLAFDPDYATNGFFYVYYSVG
;
A
#
# COMPACT_ATOMS: atom_id res chain seq x y z
N MET A 1 -10.57 -33.33 26.74
CA MET A 1 -11.78 -32.50 26.97
C MET A 1 -11.50 -31.05 26.58
N ALA A 2 -11.38 -30.77 25.28
CA ALA A 2 -11.10 -29.42 24.76
C ALA A 2 -11.74 -29.04 23.40
N PRO A 3 -12.76 -29.73 22.83
CA PRO A 3 -13.40 -29.25 21.59
C PRO A 3 -14.69 -28.43 21.81
N LEU A 4 -15.08 -28.09 23.03
CA LEU A 4 -16.41 -27.49 23.32
C LEU A 4 -16.43 -25.94 23.38
N VAL A 5 -15.28 -25.27 23.36
CA VAL A 5 -15.21 -23.79 23.50
C VAL A 5 -15.30 -23.06 22.16
N HIS A 6 -15.03 -23.73 21.03
CA HIS A 6 -15.08 -23.10 19.70
C HIS A 6 -16.47 -23.10 19.05
N LEU A 7 -17.41 -23.89 19.58
CA LEU A 7 -18.78 -23.97 19.03
C LEU A 7 -19.66 -22.80 19.50
N VAL A 8 -19.41 -22.25 20.71
CA VAL A 8 -20.20 -21.15 21.28
C VAL A 8 -19.85 -19.80 20.66
N ARG A 9 -18.60 -19.62 20.18
CA ARG A 9 -18.13 -18.34 19.61
C ARG A 9 -18.55 -18.10 18.16
N ARG A 10 -19.05 -19.12 17.45
CA ARG A 10 -19.49 -18.99 16.04
C ARG A 10 -20.99 -18.78 15.87
N LEU A 11 -21.80 -18.90 16.93
CA LEU A 11 -23.25 -18.65 16.87
C LEU A 11 -23.67 -17.20 17.17
N ALA A 12 -22.75 -16.32 17.60
CA ALA A 12 -23.10 -14.98 18.07
C ALA A 12 -23.03 -13.87 17.01
N LEU A 13 -22.67 -14.17 15.75
CA LEU A 13 -22.55 -13.14 14.70
C LEU A 13 -23.67 -13.14 13.65
N LEU A 14 -24.72 -13.93 13.84
CA LEU A 14 -25.84 -14.04 12.90
C LEU A 14 -27.15 -13.54 13.52
N ALA A 15 -27.20 -12.31 14.04
CA ALA A 15 -28.43 -11.75 14.62
C ALA A 15 -28.50 -10.21 14.70
N VAL A 16 -28.09 -9.46 13.66
CA VAL A 16 -28.44 -8.02 13.57
C VAL A 16 -28.88 -7.66 12.15
N THR A 17 -30.11 -8.08 11.83
CA THR A 17 -30.95 -7.49 10.78
C THR A 17 -32.24 -7.03 11.46
N VAL A 18 -32.45 -5.72 11.60
CA VAL A 18 -33.74 -5.17 12.01
C VAL A 18 -34.09 -3.99 11.09
N ALA A 19 -35.07 -4.24 10.22
CA ALA A 19 -35.78 -3.28 9.40
C ALA A 19 -36.89 -2.57 10.19
N LEU A 20 -37.36 -1.41 9.70
CA LEU A 20 -38.67 -0.73 9.86
C LEU A 20 -38.46 0.81 9.87
N LEU A 21 -39.29 1.72 9.33
CA LEU A 21 -40.56 1.69 8.58
C LEU A 21 -40.78 3.10 8.00
N ALA A 22 -41.51 3.20 6.88
CA ALA A 22 -42.02 4.45 6.32
C ALA A 22 -43.05 5.13 7.24
N ALA A 23 -43.05 6.47 7.27
CA ALA A 23 -44.13 7.27 7.83
C ALA A 23 -44.47 8.46 6.90
N CYS A 24 -45.73 8.47 6.46
CA CYS A 24 -46.39 9.58 5.76
C CYS A 24 -47.18 10.45 6.76
N GLY A 25 -47.42 11.72 6.41
CA GLY A 25 -48.38 12.64 7.05
C GLY A 25 -47.68 13.79 7.81
N SER A 26 -48.08 15.07 7.73
CA SER A 26 -49.41 15.63 7.45
C SER A 26 -49.31 17.06 6.90
N GLY A 27 -50.31 17.46 6.12
CA GLY A 27 -50.43 18.78 5.51
C GLY A 27 -50.73 19.91 6.50
N VAL A 28 -50.24 21.11 6.15
CA VAL A 28 -50.60 22.38 6.78
C VAL A 28 -51.08 23.32 5.67
N SER A 29 -52.37 23.65 5.68
CA SER A 29 -52.95 24.72 4.86
C SER A 29 -52.74 26.05 5.55
N ARG A 30 -52.10 27.02 4.88
CA ARG A 30 -52.09 28.43 5.30
C ARG A 30 -52.52 29.35 4.16
N SER A 31 -53.39 30.26 4.56
CA SER A 31 -54.14 31.23 3.78
C SER A 31 -53.28 32.33 3.16
N GLY A 32 -53.65 32.68 1.93
CA GLY A 32 -53.58 33.99 1.28
C GLY A 32 -52.72 35.08 1.92
N GLY A 33 -51.53 35.28 1.36
CA GLY A 33 -50.79 36.54 1.38
C GLY A 33 -50.30 36.82 -0.04
N SER A 34 -50.78 37.90 -0.64
CA SER A 34 -50.32 38.39 -1.94
C SER A 34 -48.86 38.85 -1.82
N THR A 35 -47.94 38.03 -2.30
CA THR A 35 -46.52 38.34 -2.42
C THR A 35 -46.25 39.04 -3.76
N PRO A 36 -45.34 40.02 -3.82
CA PRO A 36 -44.92 40.64 -5.07
C PRO A 36 -44.30 39.59 -6.01
N ALA A 37 -44.43 39.81 -7.32
CA ALA A 37 -43.90 38.90 -8.35
C ALA A 37 -42.44 38.49 -8.06
N PRO A 38 -42.07 37.21 -8.24
CA PRO A 38 -40.70 36.76 -8.03
C PRO A 38 -39.79 37.50 -9.01
N ASN A 39 -38.76 38.15 -8.47
CA ASN A 39 -37.62 38.64 -9.23
C ASN A 39 -37.11 37.48 -10.11
N PRO A 40 -36.83 37.65 -11.42
CA PRO A 40 -36.26 36.58 -12.21
C PRO A 40 -34.97 36.10 -11.54
N SER A 41 -34.94 34.83 -11.12
CA SER A 41 -33.70 34.22 -10.63
C SER A 41 -32.62 34.47 -11.68
N PRO A 42 -31.41 34.92 -11.27
CA PRO A 42 -30.30 34.94 -12.21
C PRO A 42 -30.17 33.53 -12.78
N THR A 43 -30.09 33.43 -14.10
CA THR A 43 -29.80 32.18 -14.79
C THR A 43 -28.64 31.50 -14.05
N PRO A 44 -28.76 30.21 -13.65
CA PRO A 44 -27.65 29.55 -12.99
C PRO A 44 -26.45 29.64 -13.93
N THR A 45 -25.42 30.38 -13.51
CA THR A 45 -24.12 30.34 -14.16
C THR A 45 -23.76 28.87 -14.27
N PRO A 46 -23.50 28.33 -15.47
CA PRO A 46 -23.15 26.92 -15.60
C PRO A 46 -21.96 26.67 -14.69
N SER A 47 -22.15 25.84 -13.66
CA SER A 47 -21.05 25.35 -12.84
C SER A 47 -20.04 24.71 -13.80
N PRO A 48 -18.73 24.97 -13.65
CA PRO A 48 -17.73 24.36 -14.50
C PRO A 48 -17.94 22.85 -14.51
N THR A 49 -18.19 22.28 -15.69
CA THR A 49 -18.45 20.86 -15.89
C THR A 49 -17.16 20.10 -15.58
N PHE A 50 -17.02 19.59 -14.37
CA PHE A 50 -15.98 18.64 -14.03
C PHE A 50 -16.45 17.22 -14.39
N GLY A 51 -15.61 16.41 -15.05
CA GLY A 51 -15.92 15.01 -15.34
C GLY A 51 -15.18 14.44 -16.55
N LEU A 52 -15.21 13.10 -16.69
CA LEU A 52 -14.53 12.37 -17.77
C LEU A 52 -15.03 12.72 -19.19
N ASN A 53 -16.21 13.32 -19.30
CA ASN A 53 -16.81 13.71 -20.57
C ASN A 53 -16.19 14.97 -21.18
N GLN A 54 -15.31 15.67 -20.44
CA GLN A 54 -14.61 16.85 -20.93
C GLN A 54 -13.14 16.80 -20.50
N ARG A 55 -12.25 16.47 -21.44
CA ARG A 55 -10.81 16.51 -21.19
C ARG A 55 -10.33 17.95 -21.26
N VAL A 56 -9.72 18.45 -20.20
CA VAL A 56 -8.99 19.72 -20.23
C VAL A 56 -7.84 19.57 -21.24
N THR A 57 -7.79 20.44 -22.24
CA THR A 57 -6.67 20.46 -23.19
C THR A 57 -5.46 21.07 -22.48
N VAL A 58 -4.41 20.27 -22.29
CA VAL A 58 -3.13 20.76 -21.77
C VAL A 58 -2.26 21.13 -22.96
N SER A 59 -2.49 22.32 -23.53
CA SER A 59 -1.87 22.76 -24.81
C SER A 59 -0.33 22.81 -24.79
N GLY A 60 0.30 22.80 -23.61
CA GLY A 60 1.76 22.74 -23.46
C GLY A 60 2.33 21.32 -23.28
N LEU A 61 1.50 20.29 -23.23
CA LEU A 61 1.94 18.91 -23.02
C LEU A 61 2.29 18.26 -24.38
N GLN A 62 3.53 18.46 -24.83
CA GLN A 62 4.07 17.75 -25.99
C GLN A 62 4.55 16.36 -25.56
N PHE A 63 3.82 15.33 -25.99
CA PHE A 63 4.36 13.97 -25.96
C PHE A 63 5.31 13.77 -27.13
N PRO A 64 6.43 13.04 -26.94
CA PRO A 64 7.23 12.57 -28.07
C PRO A 64 6.33 11.80 -29.04
N THR A 65 6.29 12.24 -30.30
CA THR A 65 5.55 11.55 -31.37
C THR A 65 6.31 10.36 -31.95
N ALA A 66 7.56 10.18 -31.52
CA ALA A 66 8.41 9.04 -31.84
C ALA A 66 8.86 8.36 -30.56
N LEU A 67 8.89 7.03 -30.59
CA LEU A 67 9.56 6.25 -29.55
C LEU A 67 11.06 6.50 -29.67
N PRO A 68 11.77 6.72 -28.55
CA PRO A 68 13.22 6.64 -28.54
C PRO A 68 13.65 5.31 -29.15
N GLN A 69 14.63 5.33 -30.07
CA GLN A 69 15.17 4.10 -30.61
C GLN A 69 15.78 3.29 -29.45
N PRO A 70 15.44 2.00 -29.29
CA PRO A 70 15.91 1.23 -28.16
C PRO A 70 17.43 1.12 -28.22
N THR A 71 18.12 1.74 -27.26
CA THR A 71 19.50 1.42 -26.95
C THR A 71 19.53 -0.05 -26.50
N PRO A 72 20.36 -0.93 -27.09
CA PRO A 72 20.48 -2.30 -26.60
C PRO A 72 20.85 -2.30 -25.11
N LEU A 73 19.96 -2.81 -24.27
CA LEU A 73 20.20 -2.99 -22.85
C LEU A 73 20.54 -4.46 -22.61
N GLN A 74 21.59 -4.70 -21.83
CA GLN A 74 21.93 -6.02 -21.34
C GLN A 74 21.85 -6.03 -19.83
N THR A 75 21.15 -7.01 -19.28
CA THR A 75 21.16 -7.26 -17.83
C THR A 75 22.40 -8.07 -17.47
N VAL A 76 23.02 -7.73 -16.35
CA VAL A 76 24.14 -8.47 -15.76
C VAL A 76 23.83 -8.74 -14.30
N ALA A 77 24.33 -9.86 -13.77
CA ALA A 77 24.22 -10.13 -12.35
C ALA A 77 25.09 -9.12 -11.57
N ALA A 78 24.47 -8.37 -10.65
CA ALA A 78 25.18 -7.40 -9.82
C ALA A 78 26.15 -8.08 -8.83
N PHE A 79 25.78 -9.25 -8.33
CA PHE A 79 26.54 -10.05 -7.37
C PHE A 79 26.60 -11.51 -7.83
N PRO A 80 27.45 -11.86 -8.82
CA PRO A 80 27.41 -13.16 -9.49
C PRO A 80 27.82 -14.35 -8.62
N ASN A 81 28.50 -14.12 -7.49
CA ASN A 81 29.06 -15.18 -6.64
C ASN A 81 28.20 -15.51 -5.42
N ILE A 82 27.04 -14.87 -5.24
CA ILE A 82 26.10 -15.13 -4.15
C ILE A 82 24.67 -15.27 -4.70
N SER A 83 23.83 -16.02 -4.00
CA SER A 83 22.42 -16.20 -4.33
C SER A 83 21.53 -15.96 -3.11
N PHE A 84 20.24 -15.75 -3.36
CA PHE A 84 19.23 -15.49 -2.35
C PHE A 84 17.98 -16.33 -2.64
N SER A 85 17.26 -16.71 -1.60
CA SER A 85 16.01 -17.46 -1.70
C SER A 85 14.82 -16.50 -1.59
N GLU A 86 14.03 -16.39 -2.67
CA GLU A 86 12.84 -15.52 -2.73
C GLU A 86 13.09 -14.11 -2.17
N PRO A 87 14.07 -13.35 -2.72
CA PRO A 87 14.36 -12.01 -2.23
C PRO A 87 13.22 -11.05 -2.59
N VAL A 88 12.73 -10.30 -1.60
CA VAL A 88 11.62 -9.36 -1.78
C VAL A 88 12.02 -7.89 -1.59
N PHE A 89 13.16 -7.65 -0.93
CA PHE A 89 13.65 -6.29 -0.67
C PHE A 89 15.16 -6.25 -0.52
N ILE A 90 15.78 -5.13 -0.91
CA ILE A 90 17.21 -4.86 -0.71
C ILE A 90 17.42 -3.40 -0.29
N THR A 91 18.28 -3.16 0.69
CA THR A 91 18.60 -1.80 1.16
C THR A 91 20.00 -1.73 1.81
N HIS A 92 20.40 -0.55 2.25
CA HIS A 92 21.58 -0.32 3.10
C HIS A 92 21.16 0.28 4.44
N ALA A 93 22.04 0.17 5.45
CA ALA A 93 21.76 0.70 6.78
C ALA A 93 22.00 2.22 6.92
N GLY A 94 22.67 2.86 5.95
CA GLY A 94 23.00 4.29 6.05
C GLY A 94 24.09 4.58 7.11
N ASP A 95 24.74 3.54 7.62
CA ASP A 95 25.73 3.58 8.72
C ASP A 95 27.18 3.81 8.25
N GLY A 96 27.39 4.09 6.96
CA GLY A 96 28.73 4.21 6.36
C GLY A 96 29.48 2.88 6.23
N GLY A 97 28.89 1.74 6.62
CA GLY A 97 29.54 0.42 6.57
C GLY A 97 29.63 -0.20 5.17
N ASN A 98 29.00 0.42 4.16
CA ASN A 98 28.92 -0.07 2.77
C ASN A 98 28.47 -1.55 2.67
N ARG A 99 27.47 -1.91 3.49
CA ARG A 99 26.84 -3.23 3.50
C ARG A 99 25.43 -3.14 2.91
N LEU A 100 25.03 -4.20 2.21
CA LEU A 100 23.68 -4.39 1.73
C LEU A 100 22.98 -5.46 2.55
N PHE A 101 21.67 -5.29 2.68
CA PHE A 101 20.77 -6.17 3.42
C PHE A 101 19.68 -6.65 2.45
N VAL A 102 19.57 -7.96 2.26
CA VAL A 102 18.55 -8.57 1.42
C VAL A 102 17.56 -9.30 2.31
N VAL A 103 16.28 -9.01 2.10
CA VAL A 103 15.16 -9.63 2.80
C VAL A 103 14.70 -10.85 2.00
N GLU A 104 14.81 -12.03 2.60
CA GLU A 104 14.29 -13.29 2.06
C GLU A 104 12.92 -13.57 2.69
N LYS A 105 11.94 -13.86 1.83
CA LYS A 105 10.51 -13.96 2.20
C LYS A 105 10.24 -14.91 3.38
N ALA A 106 11.01 -15.99 3.49
CA ALA A 106 10.89 -16.98 4.56
C ALA A 106 11.36 -16.50 5.96
N GLY A 107 11.69 -15.22 6.14
CA GLY A 107 11.99 -14.62 7.45
C GLY A 107 13.47 -14.46 7.78
N THR A 108 14.34 -14.47 6.78
CA THR A 108 15.78 -14.25 6.96
C THR A 108 16.19 -12.93 6.31
N ILE A 109 17.04 -12.16 6.98
CA ILE A 109 17.73 -11.01 6.39
C ILE A 109 19.19 -11.39 6.21
N ARG A 110 19.66 -11.35 4.98
CA ARG A 110 21.06 -11.59 4.60
C ARG A 110 21.82 -10.26 4.60
N VAL A 111 23.09 -10.28 5.00
CA VAL A 111 23.98 -9.10 4.95
C VAL A 111 25.28 -9.44 4.25
N PHE A 112 25.77 -8.53 3.40
CA PHE A 112 27.00 -8.73 2.66
C PHE A 112 27.63 -7.39 2.27
N ALA A 113 28.91 -7.40 1.89
CA ALA A 113 29.61 -6.21 1.42
C ALA A 113 29.08 -5.79 0.05
N ASN A 114 28.88 -4.49 -0.17
CA ASN A 114 28.50 -3.94 -1.48
C ASN A 114 29.70 -3.96 -2.44
N ASN A 115 30.04 -5.15 -2.94
CA ASN A 115 31.17 -5.41 -3.84
C ASN A 115 30.78 -6.56 -4.77
N ALA A 116 30.92 -6.38 -6.09
CA ALA A 116 30.57 -7.40 -7.08
C ALA A 116 31.36 -8.72 -6.92
N ALA A 117 32.57 -8.68 -6.36
CA ALA A 117 33.40 -9.84 -6.09
C ALA A 117 33.09 -10.54 -4.75
N VAL A 118 32.07 -10.09 -4.01
CA VAL A 118 31.68 -10.70 -2.74
C VAL A 118 31.33 -12.18 -2.94
N ALA A 119 31.97 -13.08 -2.18
CA ALA A 119 31.78 -14.52 -2.32
C ALA A 119 30.83 -15.12 -1.29
N ASN A 120 30.49 -14.37 -0.24
CA ASN A 120 29.71 -14.86 0.89
C ASN A 120 28.73 -13.80 1.39
N SER A 121 27.59 -14.26 1.91
CA SER A 121 26.66 -13.45 2.70
C SER A 121 26.48 -14.05 4.09
N GLY A 122 26.28 -13.20 5.09
CA GLY A 122 25.96 -13.59 6.46
C GLY A 122 24.45 -13.47 6.75
N VAL A 123 24.04 -13.98 7.91
CA VAL A 123 22.69 -13.76 8.44
C VAL A 123 22.73 -12.55 9.38
N PHE A 124 21.91 -11.55 9.11
CA PHE A 124 21.69 -10.39 9.99
C PHE A 124 20.55 -10.63 10.97
N LEU A 125 19.44 -11.20 10.49
CA LEU A 125 18.28 -11.55 11.29
C LEU A 125 17.70 -12.88 10.79
N ASN A 126 17.25 -13.73 11.71
CA ASN A 126 16.43 -14.88 11.37
C ASN A 126 15.25 -14.95 12.33
N ILE A 127 14.05 -14.72 11.79
CA ILE A 127 12.77 -14.83 12.48
C ILE A 127 11.84 -15.81 11.75
N SER A 128 12.40 -16.77 10.98
CA SER A 128 11.60 -17.71 10.17
C SER A 128 10.58 -18.49 11.00
N ALA A 129 10.88 -18.74 12.29
CA ALA A 129 9.96 -19.39 13.22
C ALA A 129 8.72 -18.56 13.57
N GLN A 130 8.70 -17.26 13.29
CA GLN A 130 7.58 -16.33 13.55
C GLN A 130 6.83 -15.95 12.27
N VAL A 131 7.38 -16.31 11.11
CA VAL A 131 6.92 -15.84 9.81
C VAL A 131 6.07 -16.91 9.14
N LEU A 132 4.85 -16.54 8.79
CA LEU A 132 4.04 -17.30 7.84
C LEU A 132 4.42 -16.88 6.42
N SER A 133 4.81 -17.84 5.58
CA SER A 133 5.35 -17.58 4.24
C SER A 133 4.57 -18.36 3.17
N ASP A 134 3.38 -17.87 2.81
CA ASP A 134 2.55 -18.39 1.72
C ASP A 134 1.98 -17.25 0.85
N GLY A 135 1.93 -17.43 -0.48
CA GLY A 135 1.50 -16.37 -1.40
C GLY A 135 2.27 -15.06 -1.23
N GLU A 136 1.57 -13.98 -0.87
CA GLU A 136 2.17 -12.66 -0.57
C GLU A 136 2.58 -12.49 0.91
N GLN A 137 2.36 -13.49 1.75
CA GLN A 137 2.79 -13.49 3.15
C GLN A 137 4.29 -13.79 3.24
N GLY A 138 4.94 -13.24 4.25
CA GLY A 138 6.35 -13.46 4.54
C GLY A 138 6.93 -12.33 5.35
N LEU A 139 8.25 -12.23 5.37
CA LEU A 139 8.99 -11.03 5.76
C LEU A 139 9.12 -10.13 4.53
N LEU A 140 8.50 -8.96 4.56
CA LEU A 140 8.20 -8.14 3.38
C LEU A 140 8.88 -6.77 3.39
N GLY A 141 9.36 -6.30 4.54
CA GLY A 141 9.96 -4.98 4.66
C GLY A 141 11.04 -4.90 5.72
N LEU A 142 12.01 -4.02 5.47
CA LEU A 142 13.08 -3.64 6.38
C LEU A 142 13.30 -2.12 6.28
N ALA A 143 13.34 -1.43 7.41
CA ALA A 143 13.75 -0.03 7.50
C ALA A 143 14.75 0.14 8.64
N PHE A 144 15.89 0.77 8.35
CA PHE A 144 16.82 1.21 9.38
C PHE A 144 16.40 2.57 9.91
N ASP A 145 16.53 2.78 11.21
CA ASP A 145 16.36 4.11 11.80
C ASP A 145 17.41 5.07 11.21
N PRO A 146 17.08 6.36 10.95
CA PRO A 146 18.06 7.33 10.45
C PRO A 146 19.32 7.44 11.32
N ASP A 147 19.20 7.21 12.63
CA ASP A 147 20.30 7.21 13.60
C ASP A 147 20.81 5.78 13.92
N TYR A 148 20.58 4.80 13.04
CA TYR A 148 20.94 3.38 13.25
C TYR A 148 22.39 3.16 13.68
N ALA A 149 23.33 3.95 13.13
CA ALA A 149 24.74 3.88 13.52
C ALA A 149 24.98 4.16 15.02
N THR A 150 24.07 4.91 15.65
CA THR A 150 24.14 5.31 17.06
C THR A 150 23.19 4.48 17.94
N ASN A 151 21.96 4.23 17.47
CA ASN A 151 20.91 3.61 18.29
C ASN A 151 20.67 2.12 18.01
N GLY A 152 21.15 1.59 16.89
CA GLY A 152 20.98 0.19 16.50
C GLY A 152 19.53 -0.22 16.18
N PHE A 153 18.59 0.73 16.04
CA PHE A 153 17.19 0.43 15.76
C PHE A 153 16.92 0.19 14.27
N PHE A 154 16.17 -0.87 14.00
CA PHE A 154 15.63 -1.18 12.70
C PHE A 154 14.27 -1.84 12.88
N TYR A 155 13.46 -1.81 11.83
CA TYR A 155 12.06 -2.23 11.84
C TYR A 155 11.81 -3.21 10.70
N VAL A 156 10.98 -4.21 10.97
CA VAL A 156 10.57 -5.22 9.98
C VAL A 156 9.07 -5.28 9.85
N TYR A 157 8.58 -5.60 8.65
CA TYR A 157 7.16 -5.85 8.38
C TYR A 157 6.99 -7.29 7.91
N TYR A 158 6.19 -8.09 8.62
CA TYR A 158 6.00 -9.50 8.31
C TYR A 158 4.60 -10.02 8.68
N SER A 159 4.21 -11.14 8.06
CA SER A 159 2.99 -11.89 8.40
C SER A 159 3.26 -12.91 9.49
N VAL A 160 2.47 -12.90 10.56
CA VAL A 160 2.59 -13.82 11.71
C VAL A 160 1.75 -15.08 11.50
N GLY A 161 2.26 -16.23 11.95
CA GLY A 161 1.59 -17.53 11.93
C GLY A 161 1.81 -18.33 13.20
#